data_AF-A0A962PRJ9-F1
#
_entry.id   AF-A0A962PRJ9-F1
#
_cell.length_a   1.000
_cell.length_b   1.000
_cell.length_c   1.000
_cell.angle_alpha   90.00
_cell.angle_beta   90.00
_cell.angle_gamma   90.00
#
_symmetry.space_group_name_H-M   'P 1'
#
loop_
_entity.id
_entity.type
_entity.pdbx_description
1 polymer ?
#
loop_
_entity_poly.entity_id
_entity_poly.type
_entity_poly.pdbx_seq_one_letter_code
_entity_poly.pdbx_strand_id
1 'polypeptide(L)' 'MTLYHGWELYQGGDGRRANFNSVTGIQMKPTQLAGGYGQLHFAPNYWGPTGVQRDTRVEVERCSPPEEGSR' A
#
# COMPACT_ATOMS: atom_id res chain seq x y z
N MET A 1 5.05 6.93 12.64
CA MET A 1 4.48 5.59 12.86
C MET A 1 5.03 4.65 11.79
N THR A 2 5.44 3.44 12.16
CA THR A 2 5.93 2.44 11.19
C THR A 2 5.15 1.15 11.39
N LEU A 3 4.49 0.70 10.32
CA LEU A 3 3.92 -0.65 10.23
C LEU A 3 4.89 -1.50 9.41
N TYR A 4 5.24 -2.68 9.93
CA TYR A 4 6.14 -3.58 9.21
C TYR A 4 5.42 -4.21 8.01
N HIS A 5 6.16 -4.37 6.92
CA HIS A 5 5.67 -5.01 5.69
C HIS A 5 5.43 -6.51 5.93
N GLY A 6 4.58 -7.11 5.10
CA GLY A 6 4.42 -8.57 5.03
C GLY A 6 3.39 -9.20 5.96
N TRP A 7 2.64 -8.41 6.74
CA TRP A 7 1.52 -8.94 7.52
C TRP A 7 0.37 -9.36 6.61
N GLU A 8 -0.10 -10.58 6.78
CA GLU A 8 -1.16 -11.16 5.96
C GLU A 8 -2.54 -10.98 6.60
N LEU A 9 -3.58 -10.97 5.75
CA LEU A 9 -4.95 -10.63 6.14
C LEU A 9 -5.55 -11.54 7.23
N TYR A 10 -5.02 -12.75 7.38
CA TYR A 10 -5.52 -13.76 8.33
C TYR A 10 -4.80 -13.71 9.68
N GLN A 11 -3.73 -12.92 9.82
CA GLN A 11 -2.94 -12.82 11.05
C GLN A 11 -3.51 -11.77 12.03
N GLY A 12 -4.51 -10.98 11.63
CA GLY A 12 -5.16 -9.97 12.48
C GLY A 12 -6.19 -10.58 13.44
N GLY A 13 -6.00 -10.39 14.75
CA GLY A 13 -6.75 -11.06 15.81
C GLY A 13 -8.21 -10.65 16.02
N ASP A 14 -8.69 -9.59 15.37
CA ASP A 14 -10.00 -8.98 15.67
C ASP A 14 -11.04 -9.13 14.55
N GLY A 15 -10.88 -10.09 13.64
CA GLY A 15 -11.82 -10.31 12.52
C GLY A 15 -11.80 -9.21 11.45
N ARG A 16 -11.03 -8.14 11.65
CA ARG A 16 -10.77 -7.08 10.67
C ARG A 16 -9.75 -7.57 9.66
N ARG A 17 -10.23 -7.91 8.45
CA ARG A 17 -9.39 -8.27 7.30
C ARG A 17 -8.72 -7.03 6.71
N ALA A 18 -7.72 -6.49 7.39
CA ALA A 18 -6.92 -5.36 6.93
C ALA A 18 -5.43 -5.65 7.08
N ASN A 19 -4.61 -5.15 6.16
CA ASN A 19 -3.15 -5.26 6.20
C ASN A 19 -2.48 -3.91 5.91
N PHE A 20 -1.16 -3.92 5.81
CA PHE A 20 -0.39 -2.71 5.52
C PHE A 20 -0.71 -2.09 4.15
N ASN A 21 -1.14 -2.90 3.18
CA ASN A 21 -1.54 -2.41 1.86
C ASN A 21 -2.97 -1.83 1.85
N SER A 22 -3.82 -2.16 2.82
CA SER A 22 -5.21 -1.66 2.90
C SER A 22 -5.31 -0.14 3.04
N VAL A 23 -4.25 0.49 3.54
CA VAL A 23 -4.17 1.95 3.71
C VAL A 23 -3.38 2.64 2.59
N THR A 24 -2.77 1.88 1.69
CA THR A 24 -1.91 2.42 0.61
C THR A 24 -2.69 2.57 -0.69
N GLY A 25 -2.38 3.61 -1.47
CA GLY A 25 -2.93 3.83 -2.81
C GLY A 25 -1.86 3.71 -3.89
N ILE A 26 -2.26 3.31 -5.11
CA ILE A 26 -1.34 3.29 -6.26
C ILE A 26 -1.17 4.71 -6.79
N GLN A 27 0.06 5.20 -6.76
CA GLN A 27 0.43 6.48 -7.37
C GLN A 27 1.37 6.24 -8.54
N MET A 28 1.04 6.78 -9.71
CA MET A 28 1.87 6.71 -10.91
C MET A 28 2.57 8.04 -11.15
N LYS A 29 3.90 8.01 -11.27
CA LYS A 29 4.69 9.19 -11.64
C LYS A 29 4.66 9.35 -13.16
N PRO A 30 4.19 10.48 -13.72
CA PRO A 30 4.12 10.68 -15.17
C PRO A 30 5.45 10.51 -15.89
N THR A 31 6.56 10.86 -15.23
CA THR A 31 7.91 10.67 -15.76
C THR A 31 8.25 9.21 -16.05
N GLN A 32 7.69 8.27 -15.30
CA GLN A 32 7.91 6.82 -15.48
C GLN A 32 6.99 6.21 -16.55
N LEU A 33 6.06 7.00 -17.09
CA LEU A 33 5.21 6.63 -18.22
C LEU A 33 5.81 7.10 -19.56
N ALA A 34 6.86 7.92 -19.52
CA ALA A 34 7.57 8.35 -20.73
C ALA A 34 8.16 7.14 -21.45
N GLY A 35 7.96 7.06 -22.76
CA GLY A 35 8.45 5.97 -23.60
C GLY A 35 8.80 6.48 -25.00
N GLY A 36 9.69 5.77 -25.70
CA GLY A 36 10.08 6.12 -27.08
C GLY A 36 11.25 7.10 -27.16
N TYR A 37 11.98 7.35 -26.07
CA TYR A 37 13.05 8.35 -26.01
C TYR A 37 14.38 7.76 -25.50
N GLY A 38 15.21 7.26 -26.42
CA GLY A 38 16.58 6.81 -26.17
C GLY A 38 16.70 5.61 -25.23
N GLN A 39 16.97 5.86 -23.96
CA GLN A 39 17.00 4.84 -22.89
C GLN A 39 15.65 4.63 -22.22
N LEU A 40 14.69 5.54 -22.43
CA LEU A 40 13.35 5.51 -21.85
C LEU A 40 12.40 4.78 -22.81
N HIS A 41 12.45 3.46 -22.78
CA HIS A 41 11.56 2.59 -23.53
C HIS A 41 11.00 1.51 -22.61
N PHE A 42 9.70 1.25 -22.74
CA PHE A 42 9.06 0.19 -21.99
C PHE A 42 9.68 -1.17 -22.36
N ALA A 43 10.21 -1.86 -21.36
CA ALA A 43 10.57 -3.26 -21.42
C ALA A 43 10.28 -3.90 -20.04
N PRO A 44 9.89 -5.19 -19.97
CA PRO A 44 9.52 -5.84 -18.72
C PRO A 44 10.62 -5.69 -17.66
N ASN A 45 10.27 -5.14 -16.49
CA ASN A 45 11.20 -4.83 -15.38
C ASN A 45 12.38 -3.89 -15.72
N TYR A 46 12.42 -3.28 -16.91
CA TYR A 46 13.46 -2.33 -17.31
C TYR A 46 13.01 -0.87 -17.13
N TRP A 47 11.78 -0.55 -17.57
CA TRP A 47 11.22 0.80 -17.45
C TRP A 47 9.69 0.76 -17.33
N GLY A 48 9.15 1.44 -16.32
CA GLY A 48 7.72 1.52 -16.05
C GLY A 48 7.38 2.17 -14.71
N PRO A 49 6.09 2.39 -14.41
CA PRO A 49 5.65 3.03 -13.18
C PRO A 49 6.01 2.18 -11.96
N THR A 50 6.60 2.81 -10.94
CA THR A 50 6.96 2.14 -9.68
C THR A 50 5.81 2.20 -8.68
N GLY A 51 5.56 1.10 -7.96
CA GLY A 51 4.60 1.04 -6.84
C GLY A 51 5.12 1.70 -5.57
N VAL A 52 5.22 3.04 -5.57
CA VAL A 52 5.61 3.81 -4.38
C VAL A 52 4.46 3.92 -3.38
N GLN A 53 4.75 3.71 -2.09
CA GLN A 53 3.76 3.71 -1.01
C GLN A 53 4.24 4.46 0.26
N ARG A 54 5.40 5.11 0.22
CA ARG A 54 5.99 5.77 1.40
C ARG A 54 5.40 7.14 1.71
N ASP A 55 4.76 7.77 0.73
CA ASP A 55 4.10 9.06 0.87
C ASP A 55 2.68 8.95 1.48
N THR A 56 2.19 7.74 1.70
CA THR A 56 0.86 7.49 2.30
C THR A 56 0.77 8.10 3.69
N ARG A 57 -0.28 8.91 3.92
CA ARG A 57 -0.62 9.51 5.21
C ARG A 57 -1.87 8.84 5.77
N VAL A 58 -1.86 8.57 7.07
CA VAL A 58 -2.96 7.93 7.79
C VAL A 58 -3.24 8.70 9.08
N GLU A 59 -4.51 8.79 9.44
CA GLU A 59 -4.94 9.23 10.76
C GLU A 59 -4.96 8.02 11.70
N VAL A 60 -4.57 8.22 12.96
CA VAL A 60 -4.47 7.15 13.95
C VAL A 60 -5.33 7.53 15.15
N GLU A 61 -6.29 6.67 15.44
CA GLU A 61 -7.17 6.79 16.60
C GLU A 61 -7.05 5.55 17.48
N ARG A 62 -7.34 5.72 18.78
CA ARG A 62 -7.39 4.60 19.71
C ARG A 62 -8.62 3.75 19.38
N CYS A 63 -8.41 2.48 19.05
CA CYS A 63 -9.53 1.56 18.89
C CYS A 63 -10.27 1.41 20.23
N SER A 64 -11.58 1.65 20.22
CA SER A 64 -12.46 1.30 21.34
C SER A 64 -12.43 -0.22 21.57
N PRO A 65 -12.61 -0.68 22.82
CA PRO A 65 -12.77 -2.10 23.08
C PRO A 65 -13.93 -2.65 22.24
N PRO A 66 -13.82 -3.88 21.73
CA PRO A 66 -14.92 -4.50 21.00
C PRO A 66 -16.15 -4.58 21.92
N GLU A 67 -17.29 -4.07 21.46
CA GLU A 67 -18.58 -4.25 22.12
C GLU A 67 -18.86 -5.75 22.22
N GLU A 68 -19.12 -6.24 23.44
CA GLU A 68 -19.41 -7.64 23.78
C GLU A 68 -20.66 -8.11 23.02
N GLY A 69 -20.52 -8.57 21.78
CA GLY A 69 -21.65 -9.06 20.97
C GLY A 69 -21.49 -8.97 19.45
N SER A 70 -20.48 -8.27 18.93
CA SER A 70 -20.20 -8.21 17.49
C SER A 70 -19.23 -9.31 17.06
N ARG A 71 -19.70 -10.56 17.00
CA ARG A 71 -19.05 -11.66 16.26
C ARG A 71 -19.93 -12.12 15.12
#